data_AF-A0A441HWK2-F1
#
_entry.id   AF-A0A441HWK2-F1
#
_cell.length_a   1.000
_cell.length_b   1.000
_cell.length_c   1.000
_cell.angle_alpha   90.00
_cell.angle_beta   90.00
_cell.angle_gamma   90.00
#
_symmetry.space_group_name_H-M   'P 1'
#
loop_
_entity.id
_entity.type
_entity.pdbx_description
1 polymer ?
#
loop_
_entity_poly.entity_id
_entity_poly.type
_entity_poly.pdbx_seq_one_letter_code
_entity_poly.pdbx_strand_id
1 'polypeptide(L)'
;MEHIAALLLVIGCSDTMTDCRELSVPVSVFETFEACIAERPFALGDLEGRTPRVMGECLAVDPALEDDYDQLLWTVRPDGRLVASLETSGALVASNGARP
;
A
#
# COMPACT_ATOMS: atom_id res chain seq x y z
N MET A 1 -12.28 20.51 0.14
CA MET A 1 -12.19 19.09 -0.24
C MET A 1 -10.79 18.71 0.10
N GLU A 2 -10.63 17.77 1.03
CA GLU A 2 -9.32 17.36 1.57
C GLU A 2 -8.62 16.58 0.46
N HIS A 3 -7.46 17.06 0.02
CA HIS A 3 -6.68 16.40 -1.01
C HIS A 3 -6.08 15.13 -0.43
N ILE A 4 -6.25 13.99 -1.11
CA ILE A 4 -5.61 12.75 -0.70
C ILE A 4 -4.26 12.66 -1.41
N ALA A 5 -3.17 12.60 -0.64
CA ALA A 5 -1.82 12.45 -1.19
C ALA A 5 -1.19 11.09 -0.88
N ALA A 6 -1.70 10.37 0.13
CA ALA A 6 -1.17 9.06 0.46
C ALA A 6 -2.21 8.10 1.04
N LEU A 7 -2.00 6.81 0.76
CA LEU A 7 -2.76 5.68 1.30
C LEU A 7 -1.81 4.76 2.09
N LEU A 8 -2.16 4.46 3.33
CA LEU A 8 -1.50 3.43 4.15
C LEU A 8 -2.20 2.09 3.94
N LEU A 9 -1.49 1.15 3.30
CA LEU A 9 -1.91 -0.24 3.20
C LEU A 9 -1.23 -1.06 4.29
N VAL A 10 -2.01 -1.85 5.03
CA VAL A 10 -1.47 -2.80 6.02
C VAL A 10 -1.90 -4.23 5.69
N ILE A 11 -0.93 -5.13 5.59
CA ILE A 11 -1.13 -6.55 5.36
C ILE A 11 -0.65 -7.35 6.57
N GLY A 12 -1.50 -8.25 7.04
CA GLY A 12 -1.18 -9.24 8.06
C GLY A 12 -0.99 -10.60 7.41
N CYS A 13 0.12 -11.27 7.70
CA CYS A 13 0.40 -12.62 7.23
C CYS A 13 0.57 -13.61 8.39
N SER A 14 0.31 -14.88 8.11
CA SER A 14 0.72 -16.00 8.96
C SER A 14 2.26 -16.12 9.07
N ASP A 15 2.75 -16.88 10.05
CA ASP A 15 4.19 -17.10 10.25
C ASP A 15 4.87 -17.73 9.02
N THR A 16 4.15 -18.54 8.26
CA THR A 16 4.66 -19.18 7.04
C THR A 16 4.53 -18.29 5.81
N MET A 17 3.97 -17.09 5.94
CA MET A 17 3.73 -16.14 4.84
C MET A 17 2.90 -16.69 3.68
N THR A 18 2.10 -17.73 3.94
CA THR A 18 1.24 -18.38 2.94
C THR A 18 -0.18 -17.85 2.95
N ASP A 19 -0.62 -17.29 4.09
CA ASP A 19 -1.93 -16.69 4.25
C ASP A 19 -1.70 -15.22 4.62
N CYS A 20 -1.99 -14.33 3.67
CA CYS A 20 -1.83 -12.90 3.80
C CYS A 20 -3.17 -12.23 3.50
N ARG A 21 -3.54 -11.26 4.34
CA ARG A 21 -4.81 -10.54 4.23
C ARG A 21 -4.61 -9.07 4.57
N GLU A 22 -5.43 -8.23 3.97
CA GLU A 22 -5.52 -6.84 4.36
C GLU A 22 -6.06 -6.72 5.80
N LEU A 23 -5.45 -5.82 6.57
CA LEU A 23 -5.88 -5.44 7.91
C LEU A 23 -6.39 -4.00 7.87
N SER A 24 -7.63 -3.80 8.32
CA SER A 24 -8.19 -2.47 8.46
C SER A 24 -7.49 -1.70 9.58
N VAL A 25 -7.08 -0.47 9.26
CA VAL A 25 -6.55 0.53 10.20
C VAL A 25 -7.58 1.65 10.41
N PRO A 26 -7.53 2.38 11.55
CA PRO A 26 -8.46 3.48 11.83
C PRO A 26 -8.32 4.64 10.85
N VAL A 27 -7.08 4.93 10.43
CA VAL A 27 -6.74 5.99 9.47
C VAL A 27 -5.85 5.38 8.40
N SER A 28 -6.38 5.29 7.17
CA SER A 28 -5.66 4.76 6.02
C SER A 28 -5.32 5.82 4.98
N VAL A 29 -5.87 7.04 5.09
CA VAL A 29 -5.77 8.08 4.06
C VAL A 29 -5.19 9.35 4.66
N PHE A 30 -4.24 9.97 3.96
CA PHE A 30 -3.48 11.11 4.44
C PHE A 30 -3.37 12.20 3.39
N GLU A 31 -3.39 13.45 3.86
CA GLU A 31 -3.20 14.65 3.02
C GLU A 31 -1.75 14.83 2.54
N THR A 32 -0.79 14.16 3.18
CA THR A 32 0.63 14.18 2.79
C THR A 32 1.27 12.81 2.95
N PHE A 33 2.28 12.53 2.12
CA PHE A 33 3.04 11.29 2.20
C PHE A 33 3.84 11.20 3.51
N GLU A 34 4.37 12.33 3.98
CA GLU A 34 5.11 12.42 5.23
C GLU A 34 4.24 12.08 6.44
N ALA A 35 2.97 12.51 6.44
CA ALA A 35 2.03 12.14 7.50
C ALA A 35 1.76 10.63 7.50
N CYS A 36 1.58 10.01 6.33
CA CYS A 36 1.45 8.56 6.23
C CYS A 36 2.67 7.83 6.82
N ILE A 37 3.88 8.25 6.44
CA ILE A 37 5.12 7.62 6.93
C ILE A 37 5.28 7.79 8.44
N ALA A 38 4.90 8.96 8.98
CA ALA A 38 4.94 9.23 10.41
C ALA A 38 3.93 8.38 11.18
N GLU A 39 2.73 8.16 10.65
CA GLU A 39 1.67 7.39 11.30
C GLU A 39 1.88 5.87 11.21
N ARG A 40 2.47 5.39 10.10
CA ARG A 40 2.70 3.97 9.81
C ARG A 40 3.23 3.15 11.01
N PRO A 41 4.31 3.52 11.72
CA PRO A 41 4.80 2.69 12.84
C PRO A 41 3.77 2.54 13.97
N PHE A 42 2.94 3.56 14.22
CA PHE A 42 1.89 3.50 15.25
C PHE A 42 0.75 2.58 14.81
N ALA A 43 0.28 2.74 13.57
CA ALA A 43 -0.74 1.87 12.99
C ALA A 43 -0.31 0.39 12.95
N LEU A 44 0.97 0.11 12.69
CA LEU A 44 1.51 -1.25 12.76
C LEU A 44 1.57 -1.76 14.20
N GLY A 45 2.02 -0.93 15.15
CA GLY A 45 2.04 -1.24 16.58
C GLY A 45 0.67 -1.62 17.13
N ASP A 46 -0.38 -0.91 16.74
CA ASP A 46 -1.77 -1.20 17.16
C ASP A 46 -2.28 -2.55 16.64
N LEU A 47 -1.65 -3.08 15.59
CA LEU A 47 -1.98 -4.37 14.98
C LEU A 47 -1.04 -5.49 15.41
N GLU A 48 0.03 -5.18 16.15
CA GLU A 48 0.94 -6.19 16.69
C GLU A 48 0.18 -7.17 17.59
N GLY A 49 0.38 -8.46 17.34
CA GLY A 49 -0.32 -9.54 18.06
C GLY A 49 -1.66 -9.94 17.45
N ARG A 50 -2.22 -9.21 16.48
CA ARG A 50 -3.39 -9.68 15.70
C ARG A 50 -3.02 -10.75 14.68
N THR A 51 -1.84 -10.62 14.08
CA THR A 51 -1.24 -11.62 13.18
C THR A 51 0.25 -11.77 13.47
N PRO A 52 0.87 -12.93 13.15
CA PRO A 52 2.29 -13.16 13.42
C PRO A 52 3.23 -12.20 12.68
N ARG A 53 2.85 -11.78 11.47
CA ARG A 53 3.62 -10.84 10.65
C ARG A 53 2.68 -9.71 10.23
N VAL A 54 3.12 -8.46 10.40
CA VAL A 54 2.39 -7.27 9.98
C VAL A 54 3.36 -6.39 9.17
N MET A 55 2.93 -5.96 7.99
CA MET A 55 3.70 -5.08 7.11
C MET A 55 2.81 -3.92 6.67
N GLY A 56 3.38 -2.72 6.62
CA GLY A 56 2.69 -1.52 6.16
C GLY A 56 3.48 -0.81 5.08
N GLU A 57 2.78 -0.31 4.06
CA GLU A 57 3.37 0.49 2.99
C GLU A 57 2.52 1.73 2.72
N CYS A 58 3.19 2.87 2.57
CA CYS A 58 2.57 4.13 2.17
C CYS A 58 2.66 4.27 0.66
N LEU A 59 1.52 4.47 0.02
CA LEU A 59 1.38 4.64 -1.42
C LEU A 59 1.11 6.10 -1.69
N ALA A 60 1.90 6.71 -2.59
CA ALA A 60 1.61 8.05 -3.06
C ALA A 60 0.41 8.00 -4.00
N VAL A 61 -0.54 8.90 -3.78
CA VAL A 61 -1.69 9.10 -4.65
C VAL A 61 -1.38 10.30 -5.55
N ASP A 62 -1.42 10.10 -6.86
CA ASP A 62 -1.36 11.22 -7.80
C ASP A 62 -2.70 11.96 -7.81
N PRO A 63 -2.77 13.24 -7.44
CA PRO A 63 -4.02 14.01 -7.43
C PRO A 63 -4.67 14.09 -8.81
N ALA A 64 -3.89 13.93 -9.89
CA ALA A 64 -4.44 13.92 -11.25
C ALA A 64 -5.18 12.62 -11.60
N LEU A 65 -4.96 11.54 -10.84
CA LEU A 65 -5.52 10.22 -11.06
C LEU A 65 -6.35 9.72 -9.87
N GLU A 66 -6.56 10.56 -8.84
CA GLU A 66 -7.27 10.21 -7.61
C GLU A 66 -8.64 9.56 -7.89
N ASP A 67 -9.41 10.16 -8.81
CA ASP A 67 -10.73 9.67 -9.22
C ASP A 67 -10.68 8.48 -10.20
N ASP A 68 -9.50 8.21 -10.80
CA ASP A 68 -9.31 7.20 -11.85
C ASP A 68 -8.73 5.88 -11.32
N TYR A 69 -8.15 5.87 -10.12
CA TYR A 69 -7.65 4.65 -9.48
C TYR A 69 -8.79 3.70 -9.14
N ASP A 70 -8.75 2.50 -9.71
CA ASP A 70 -9.77 1.47 -9.48
C ASP A 70 -9.16 0.11 -9.09
N GLN A 71 -7.82 0.02 -9.06
CA GLN A 71 -7.11 -1.17 -8.61
C GLN A 71 -6.01 -0.82 -7.60
N LEU A 72 -5.96 -1.60 -6.53
CA LEU A 72 -4.83 -1.64 -5.61
C LEU A 72 -4.18 -3.02 -5.71
N LEU A 73 -3.01 -3.08 -6.34
CA LEU A 73 -2.24 -4.32 -6.42
C LEU A 73 -1.23 -4.35 -5.30
N TRP A 74 -1.15 -5.48 -4.62
CA TRP A 74 -0.16 -5.69 -3.58
C TRP A 74 0.34 -7.12 -3.59
N THR A 75 1.59 -7.28 -3.15
CA THR A 75 2.23 -8.58 -2.97
C THR A 75 3.19 -8.52 -1.82
N VAL A 76 3.27 -9.61 -1.05
CA VAL A 76 4.27 -9.75 -0.01
C VAL A 76 5.38 -10.63 -0.54
N ARG A 77 6.56 -10.06 -0.64
CA ARG A 77 7.75 -10.78 -1.10
C ARG A 77 8.22 -11.76 -0.01
N PRO A 78 8.89 -12.86 -0.40
CA PRO A 78 9.46 -13.83 0.56
C PRO A 78 10.51 -13.23 1.51
N ASP A 79 11.07 -12.06 1.19
CA ASP A 79 11.99 -11.32 2.05
C ASP A 79 11.27 -10.50 3.15
N GLY A 80 9.94 -10.60 3.23
CA GLY A 80 9.12 -9.90 4.23
C GLY A 80 8.69 -8.49 3.82
N ARG A 81 9.00 -8.04 2.61
CA ARG A 81 8.60 -6.71 2.13
C ARG A 81 7.24 -6.74 1.45
N LEU A 82 6.36 -5.84 1.87
CA LEU A 82 5.14 -5.50 1.15
C LEU A 82 5.50 -4.57 -0.01
N VAL A 83 5.06 -4.92 -1.21
CA VAL A 83 5.13 -4.06 -2.40
C VAL A 83 3.71 -3.84 -2.87
N ALA A 84 3.31 -2.60 -3.03
CA ALA A 84 1.98 -2.25 -3.51
C ALA A 84 2.03 -1.07 -4.49
N SER A 85 1.03 -0.98 -5.36
CA SER A 85 0.82 0.13 -6.28
C SER A 85 -0.67 0.37 -6.52
N LEU A 86 -1.01 1.63 -6.76
CA LEU A 86 -2.32 2.04 -7.25
C LEU A 86 -2.26 2.06 -8.78
N GLU A 87 -3.18 1.36 -9.43
CA GLU A 87 -3.28 1.30 -10.89
C GLU A 87 -4.68 1.73 -11.34
N THR A 88 -4.78 2.16 -12.60
CA THR A 88 -6.04 2.42 -13.28
C THR A 88 -6.26 1.32 -14.33
N SER A 89 -7.47 0.79 -14.45
CA SER A 89 -7.86 -0.17 -15.49
C SER A 89 -7.92 0.52 -16.86
N GLY A 90 -6.78 0.93 -17.40
CA GLY A 90 -6.72 1.65 -18.66
C GLY A 90 -5.36 2.21 -19.06
N ALA A 91 -4.37 2.22 -18.15
CA ALA A 91 -3.02 2.70 -18.46
C ALA A 91 -2.31 1.73 -19.42
N LEU A 92 -2.28 2.09 -20.71
CA LEU A 92 -1.38 1.46 -21.70
C LEU A 92 0.07 1.79 -21.31
N VAL A 93 0.76 0.84 -20.64
CA VAL A 93 2.19 0.95 -20.37
C VAL A 93 2.96 0.89 -21.70
N ALA A 94 3.47 2.03 -22.15
CA ALA A 94 4.40 2.09 -23.27
C ALA A 94 5.78 1.58 -22.81
N SER A 95 6.06 0.29 -23.03
CA SER A 95 7.42 -0.24 -22.83
C SER A 95 8.29 0.10 -24.03
N ASN A 96 9.22 1.04 -23.87
CA ASN A 96 10.28 1.26 -24.86
C ASN A 96 11.39 0.21 -24.65
N GLY A 97 11.15 -1.00 -25.17
CA GLY A 97 12.16 -2.05 -25.22
C GLY A 97 13.28 -1.64 -26.18
N ALA A 98 14.43 -1.21 -25.64
CA ALA A 98 15.65 -1.13 -26.42
C ALA A 98 16.00 -2.54 -26.94
N ARG A 99 15.88 -2.72 -28.26
CA ARG A 99 16.18 -3.97 -28.95
C ARG A 99 17.71 -4.09 -29.11
N PRO A 100 18.31 -5.29 -28.90
CA PRO A 100 19.75 -5.51 -29.01
C PRO A 100 20.28 -5.36 -30.44
#